data_AF-A4YDK2-F1
#
_entry.id   AF-A4YDK2-F1
#
_cell.length_a   1.000
_cell.length_b   1.000
_cell.length_c   1.000
_cell.angle_alpha   90.00
_cell.angle_beta   90.00
_cell.angle_gamma   90.00
#
_symmetry.space_group_name_H-M   'P 1'
#
loop_
_entity.id
_entity.type
_entity.pdbx_description
1 polymer ?
#
loop_
_entity_poly.entity_id
_entity_poly.type
_entity_poly.pdbx_seq_one_letter_code
_entity_poly.pdbx_strand_id
1 'polypeptide(L)'
;MIQRILLPLLGGLGLIDILTTYVGVQAGYTEQNALLHLLQGNPLTLLLVMTLLKVVAIVGSAFLVRRSVILPALVLVGLFAIADLSNMLTLL
;
A
#
# COMPACT_ATOMS: atom_id res chain seq x y z
N MET A 1 -6.49 22.85 1.42
CA MET A 1 -6.52 22.25 0.06
C MET A 1 -5.74 20.94 -0.01
N ILE A 2 -4.52 20.88 0.54
CA ILE A 2 -3.67 19.67 0.49
C ILE A 2 -4.34 18.39 1.05
N GLN A 3 -5.18 18.53 2.09
CA GLN A 3 -5.93 17.41 2.69
C GLN A 3 -6.90 16.74 1.70
N ARG A 4 -7.46 17.50 0.75
CA ARG A 4 -8.39 16.98 -0.26
C ARG A 4 -7.68 16.16 -1.34
N ILE A 5 -6.37 16.34 -1.49
CA ILE A 5 -5.54 15.63 -2.47
C ILE A 5 -4.89 14.39 -1.82
N LEU A 6 -4.42 14.53 -0.57
CA LEU A 6 -3.72 13.48 0.15
C LEU A 6 -4.53 12.18 0.30
N LEU A 7 -5.82 12.28 0.60
CA LEU A 7 -6.66 11.11 0.81
C LEU A 7 -6.91 10.30 -0.48
N PRO A 8 -7.33 10.93 -1.60
CA PRO A 8 -7.37 10.24 -2.88
C PRO A 8 -6.03 9.65 -3.30
N LEU A 9 -4.92 10.37 -3.05
CA LEU A 9 -3.58 9.92 -3.42
C LEU A 9 -3.18 8.66 -2.63
N LEU A 10 -3.40 8.64 -1.32
CA LEU A 10 -3.17 7.46 -0.48
C LEU A 10 -4.03 6.26 -0.90
N GLY A 11 -5.29 6.51 -1.27
CA GLY A 11 -6.18 5.47 -1.78
C GLY A 11 -5.70 4.90 -3.12
N GLY A 12 -5.31 5.77 -4.06
CA GLY A 12 -4.80 5.37 -5.36
C GLY A 12 -3.52 4.56 -5.27
N LEU A 13 -2.51 5.08 -4.55
CA LEU A 13 -1.25 4.36 -4.32
C LEU A 13 -1.47 3.04 -3.55
N GLY A 14 -2.36 3.05 -2.55
CA GLY A 14 -2.71 1.82 -1.84
C GLY A 14 -3.32 0.73 -2.74
N LEU A 15 -4.12 1.12 -3.74
CA LEU A 15 -4.68 0.18 -4.72
C LEU A 15 -3.63 -0.32 -5.72
N ILE A 16 -2.74 0.56 -6.19
CA ILE A 16 -1.64 0.19 -7.10
C ILE A 16 -0.74 -0.85 -6.43
N ASP A 17 -0.38 -0.66 -5.16
CA ASP A 17 0.46 -1.59 -4.42
C ASP A 17 -0.18 -2.97 -4.32
N ILE A 18 -1.47 -3.02 -3.98
CA ILE A 18 -2.23 -4.29 -3.92
C ILE A 18 -2.23 -5.00 -5.27
N LEU A 19 -2.48 -4.26 -6.36
CA LEU A 19 -2.54 -4.84 -7.70
C LEU A 19 -1.16 -5.34 -8.15
N THR A 20 -0.12 -4.55 -7.95
CA THR A 20 1.24 -4.90 -8.37
C THR A 20 1.78 -6.08 -7.57
N THR A 21 1.56 -6.14 -6.26
CA THR A 21 1.87 -7.33 -5.46
C THR A 21 1.09 -8.56 -5.94
N TYR A 22 -0.21 -8.44 -6.19
CA TYR A 22 -1.01 -9.58 -6.67
C TYR A 22 -0.47 -10.15 -7.98
N VAL A 23 -0.17 -9.27 -8.94
CA VAL A 23 0.43 -9.67 -10.22
C VAL A 23 1.82 -10.28 -10.01
N GLY A 24 2.64 -9.71 -9.13
CA GLY A 24 3.97 -10.21 -8.81
C GLY A 24 3.93 -11.64 -8.25
N VAL A 25 3.06 -11.89 -7.27
CA VAL A 25 2.90 -13.23 -6.68
C VAL A 25 2.40 -14.24 -7.73
N GLN A 26 1.46 -13.85 -8.60
CA GLN A 26 0.98 -14.71 -9.69
C GLN A 26 2.08 -15.01 -10.73
N ALA A 27 3.01 -14.09 -10.94
CA ALA A 27 4.18 -14.27 -11.81
C ALA A 27 5.33 -15.04 -11.13
N GLY A 28 5.17 -15.46 -9.87
CA GLY A 28 6.16 -16.25 -9.13
C GLY A 28 7.22 -15.41 -8.40
N TYR A 29 7.05 -14.09 -8.32
CA TYR A 29 7.91 -13.24 -7.50
C TYR A 29 7.60 -13.43 -6.02
N THR A 30 8.65 -13.48 -5.20
CA THR A 30 8.52 -13.64 -3.75
C THR A 30 8.31 -12.30 -3.08
N GLU A 31 7.36 -12.25 -2.16
CA GLU A 31 7.17 -11.07 -1.32
C GLU A 31 8.38 -10.88 -0.37
N GLN A 32 8.92 -9.66 -0.34
CA GLN A 32 10.06 -9.31 0.51
C GLN A 32 9.62 -8.91 1.93
N ASN A 33 8.34 -8.58 2.11
CA ASN A 33 7.81 -8.29 3.42
C ASN A 33 7.68 -9.59 4.23
N ALA A 34 8.41 -9.71 5.34
CA ALA A 34 8.46 -10.93 6.16
C ALA A 34 7.07 -11.45 6.59
N LEU A 35 6.10 -10.55 6.83
CA LEU A 35 4.75 -10.91 7.25
C LEU A 35 3.92 -11.42 6.04
N LEU A 36 4.07 -10.77 4.88
CA LEU A 36 3.38 -11.20 3.64
C LEU A 36 4.05 -12.44 3.01
N HIS A 37 5.35 -12.64 3.24
CA HIS A 37 6.11 -13.82 2.83
C HIS A 37 5.62 -15.12 3.50
N LEU A 38 4.92 -15.04 4.63
CA LEU A 38 4.27 -16.22 5.21
C LEU A 38 2.98 -16.58 4.48
N LEU A 39 2.42 -15.65 3.70
CA LEU A 39 1.09 -15.74 3.08
C LEU A 39 1.14 -15.94 1.56
N GLN A 40 2.32 -15.87 0.93
CA GLN A 40 2.52 -16.06 -0.53
C GLN A 40 1.97 -17.40 -1.07
N GLY A 41 1.89 -18.45 -0.23
CA GLY A 41 1.26 -19.73 -0.63
C GLY A 41 -0.26 -19.66 -0.78
N ASN A 42 -0.90 -18.58 -0.31
CA ASN A 42 -2.34 -18.35 -0.46
C ASN A 42 -2.60 -16.89 -0.92
N PRO A 43 -2.68 -16.64 -2.25
CA PRO A 43 -2.78 -15.29 -2.79
C PRO A 43 -4.04 -14.54 -2.35
N LEU A 44 -5.15 -15.25 -2.06
CA LEU A 44 -6.37 -14.63 -1.54
C LEU A 44 -6.18 -14.10 -0.12
N THR A 45 -5.55 -14.89 0.77
CA THR A 45 -5.27 -14.46 2.14
C THR A 45 -4.28 -13.29 2.15
N LEU A 46 -3.26 -13.34 1.29
CA LEU A 46 -2.30 -12.26 1.12
C LEU A 46 -2.99 -10.95 0.69
N LEU A 47 -3.84 -11.01 -0.34
CA LEU A 47 -4.65 -9.88 -0.81
C LEU A 47 -5.51 -9.27 0.32
N LEU A 48 -6.16 -10.13 1.10
CA LEU A 48 -7.05 -9.72 2.17
C LEU A 48 -6.27 -9.01 3.28
N VAL A 49 -5.13 -9.56 3.70
CA VAL A 49 -4.25 -8.95 4.70
C VAL A 49 -3.69 -7.62 4.21
N MET A 50 -3.20 -7.54 2.97
CA MET A 50 -2.72 -6.28 2.40
C MET A 50 -3.81 -5.22 2.33
N THR A 51 -5.00 -5.58 1.84
CA THR A 51 -6.15 -4.66 1.78
C THR A 51 -6.46 -4.13 3.17
N LEU A 52 -6.48 -4.99 4.19
CA LEU A 52 -6.76 -4.60 5.56
C LEU A 52 -5.68 -3.66 6.12
N LEU A 53 -4.40 -3.94 5.87
CA LEU A 53 -3.29 -3.06 6.25
C LEU A 53 -3.38 -1.68 5.58
N LYS A 54 -3.72 -1.63 4.28
CA LYS A 54 -3.90 -0.37 3.55
C LYS A 54 -5.09 0.43 4.09
N VAL A 55 -6.22 -0.23 4.35
CA VAL A 55 -7.39 0.42 4.94
C VAL A 55 -7.06 1.01 6.30
N VAL A 56 -6.39 0.26 7.19
CA VAL A 56 -5.97 0.77 8.51
C VAL A 56 -5.03 1.97 8.36
N ALA A 57 -4.06 1.91 7.46
CA ALA A 57 -3.12 3.02 7.22
C ALA A 57 -3.84 4.28 6.67
N ILE A 58 -4.77 4.11 5.73
CA ILE A 58 -5.54 5.21 5.13
C ILE A 58 -6.48 5.83 6.16
N VAL A 59 -7.22 5.02 6.92
CA VAL A 59 -8.13 5.51 7.96
C VAL A 59 -7.37 6.22 9.08
N GLY A 60 -6.24 5.66 9.53
CA GLY A 60 -5.36 6.28 10.52
C GLY A 60 -4.82 7.62 10.02
N SER A 61 -4.38 7.68 8.76
CA SER A 61 -3.95 8.92 8.11
C SER A 61 -5.07 9.94 8.01
N ALA A 62 -6.28 9.52 7.62
CA ALA A 62 -7.44 10.40 7.52
C ALA A 62 -7.78 11.04 8.86
N PHE A 63 -7.70 10.28 9.95
CA PHE A 63 -7.92 10.78 11.30
C PHE A 63 -6.88 11.84 11.69
N LEU A 64 -5.60 11.57 11.44
CA LEU A 64 -4.50 12.49 11.77
C LEU A 64 -4.55 13.77 10.94
N VAL A 65 -4.85 13.65 9.64
CA VAL A 65 -5.02 14.79 8.73
C VAL A 65 -6.17 15.69 9.18
N ARG A 66 -7.29 15.12 9.66
CA ARG A 66 -8.41 15.89 10.24
C ARG A 66 -8.03 16.65 11.50
N ARG A 67 -7.00 16.21 12.23
CA ARG A 67 -6.43 16.91 13.40
C ARG A 67 -5.28 17.86 13.05
N SER A 68 -5.13 18.22 11.78
CA SER A 68 -4.03 19.07 11.26
C SER A 68 -2.63 18.47 11.38
N VAL A 69 -2.53 17.16 11.61
CA VAL A 69 -1.24 16.43 11.65
C VAL A 69 -1.03 15.79 10.28
N ILE A 70 -0.34 16.51 9.39
CA ILE A 70 -0.22 16.15 7.96
C ILE A 70 1.01 15.29 7.67
N LEU A 71 2.08 15.45 8.46
CA LEU A 71 3.37 14.78 8.25
C LEU A 71 3.25 13.24 8.08
N PRO A 72 2.48 12.50 8.92
CA PRO A 72 2.36 11.05 8.77
C PRO A 72 1.73 10.62 7.44
N ALA A 73 0.75 11.40 6.94
CA ALA A 73 0.13 11.13 5.65
C ALA A 73 1.12 11.36 4.49
N LEU A 74 1.95 12.40 4.56
CA LEU A 74 2.99 12.65 3.56
C LEU A 74 4.06 11.54 3.56
N VAL A 75 4.47 11.08 4.74
CA VAL A 75 5.40 9.95 4.88
C VAL A 75 4.80 8.69 4.25
N LEU A 76 3.53 8.38 4.53
CA LEU A 76 2.86 7.22 3.95
C LEU A 76 2.70 7.31 2.43
N VAL A 77 2.41 8.49 1.89
CA VAL A 77 2.43 8.71 0.43
C VAL A 77 3.80 8.37 -0.15
N GLY A 78 4.88 8.88 0.46
CA GLY A 78 6.24 8.60 0.00
C GLY A 78 6.57 7.10 0.04
N LEU A 79 6.22 6.43 1.14
CA LEU A 79 6.46 4.98 1.29
C LEU A 79 5.64 4.16 0.28
N PHE A 80 4.39 4.51 0.04
CA PHE A 80 3.57 3.80 -0.96
C PHE A 80 4.10 4.03 -2.37
N ALA A 81 4.49 5.26 -2.72
CA ALA A 81 5.07 5.55 -4.03
C ALA A 81 6.39 4.78 -4.27
N ILE A 82 7.23 4.62 -3.23
CA ILE A 82 8.46 3.83 -3.32
C ILE A 82 8.13 2.34 -3.50
N ALA A 83 7.17 1.81 -2.76
CA ALA A 83 6.73 0.42 -2.89
C ALA A 83 6.17 0.14 -4.29
N ASP A 84 5.26 1.01 -4.77
CA ASP A 84 4.67 0.91 -6.11
C ASP A 84 5.75 0.94 -7.20
N LEU A 85 6.71 1.86 -7.10
CA LEU A 85 7.81 1.95 -8.05
C LEU A 85 8.67 0.68 -8.04
N SER A 86 9.00 0.17 -6.85
CA SER A 86 9.76 -1.08 -6.69
C SER A 86 9.02 -2.27 -7.31
N ASN A 87 7.72 -2.38 -7.05
CA ASN A 87 6.90 -3.47 -7.61
C ASN A 87 6.80 -3.36 -9.13
N MET A 88 6.55 -2.16 -9.68
CA MET A 88 6.52 -1.94 -11.13
C MET A 88 7.85 -2.29 -11.80
N LEU A 89 8.99 -1.92 -11.19
CA LEU A 89 10.31 -2.28 -11.71
C LEU A 89 10.58 -3.78 -11.65
N THR A 90 10.01 -4.48 -10.67
CA THR A 90 10.15 -5.94 -10.54
C THR A 90 9.30 -6.68 -11.58
N LEU A 91 8.20 -6.07 -12.04
CA LEU A 91 7.25 -6.63 -13.00
C LEU A 91 7.60 -6.37 -14.48
N LEU A 92 8.59 -5.51 -14.76
CA LEU A 92 9.12 -5.20 -16.10
C LEU A 92 10.24 -6.17 -16.49
#